data_AF-A0A7S1Z351-F1
#
_entry.id   AF-A0A7S1Z351-F1
#
_cell.length_a   1.000
_cell.length_b   1.000
_cell.length_c   1.000
_cell.angle_alpha   90.00
_cell.angle_beta   90.00
_cell.angle_gamma   90.00
#
_symmetry.space_group_name_H-M   'P 1'
#
loop_
_entity.id
_entity.type
_entity.pdbx_description
1 polymer ?
#
loop_
_entity_poly.entity_id
_entity_poly.type
_entity_poly.pdbx_seq_one_letter_code
_entity_poly.pdbx_strand_id
1 'polypeptide(L)'
;NISVRKRTILKCPSELYDPDVTQLRALMDLNDFPSEDYSAPEILITLRTLGLKTNLTWDVVLDCARSIESQCFDNNERKQKDLAKERGKELLSFLDIQCEHFFPDLFP
;
A
#
# COMPACT_ATOMS: atom_id res chain seq x y z
N ASN A 1 -24.84 22.83 -4.28
CA ASN A 1 -24.02 22.39 -3.12
C ASN A 1 -22.65 22.04 -3.69
N ILE A 2 -21.73 23.00 -3.72
CA ILE A 2 -20.44 22.85 -4.43
C ILE A 2 -19.57 21.94 -3.58
N SER A 3 -19.43 20.69 -4.02
CA SER A 3 -18.52 19.72 -3.42
C SER A 3 -17.10 20.27 -3.51
N VAL A 4 -16.53 20.63 -2.36
CA VAL A 4 -15.16 21.11 -2.23
C VAL A 4 -14.26 19.99 -2.71
N ARG A 5 -13.73 20.10 -3.94
CA ARG A 5 -12.71 19.18 -4.45
C ARG A 5 -11.52 19.26 -3.49
N LYS A 6 -11.33 18.20 -2.71
CA LYS A 6 -10.17 17.98 -1.84
C LYS A 6 -8.92 18.20 -2.72
N ARG A 7 -8.02 19.09 -2.32
CA ARG A 7 -6.77 19.32 -3.07
C ARG A 7 -5.94 18.04 -3.02
N THR A 8 -5.97 17.26 -4.09
CA THR A 8 -5.12 16.09 -4.25
C THR A 8 -3.78 16.56 -4.79
N ILE A 9 -2.69 16.17 -4.13
CA ILE A 9 -1.34 16.40 -4.63
C ILE A 9 -1.16 15.46 -5.83
N LEU A 10 -0.67 15.99 -6.94
CA LEU A 10 -0.32 15.17 -8.10
C LEU A 10 0.94 14.36 -7.77
N LYS A 11 0.85 13.04 -7.94
CA LYS A 11 1.95 12.09 -7.80
C LYS A 11 2.35 11.57 -9.17
N CYS A 12 3.64 11.34 -9.40
CA CYS A 12 4.09 10.63 -10.59
C CYS A 12 3.83 9.11 -10.47
N PRO A 13 3.78 8.34 -11.58
CA PRO A 13 3.51 6.90 -11.53
C PRO A 13 4.47 6.13 -10.60
N SER A 14 5.74 6.52 -10.54
CA SER A 14 6.74 5.91 -9.64
C SER A 14 6.54 6.17 -8.14
N GLU A 15 5.60 7.05 -7.77
CA GLU A 15 5.18 7.27 -6.39
C GLU A 15 3.91 6.49 -6.02
N LEU A 16 3.33 5.75 -6.97
CA LEU A 16 2.07 5.03 -6.81
C LEU A 16 2.27 3.52 -6.90
N TYR A 17 1.32 2.78 -6.34
CA TYR A 17 1.26 1.32 -6.35
C TYR A 17 0.19 0.81 -7.30
N ASP A 18 0.42 -0.38 -7.82
CA ASP A 18 -0.48 -1.05 -8.74
C ASP A 18 -1.70 -1.65 -8.00
N PRO A 19 -2.94 -1.24 -8.33
CA PRO A 19 -4.13 -1.72 -7.65
C PRO A 19 -4.52 -3.17 -8.01
N ASP A 20 -3.94 -3.74 -9.07
CA ASP A 20 -4.14 -5.15 -9.46
C ASP A 20 -3.33 -6.11 -8.59
N VAL A 21 -2.32 -5.61 -7.86
CA VAL A 21 -1.55 -6.43 -6.93
C VAL A 21 -2.28 -6.47 -5.59
N THR A 22 -2.99 -7.57 -5.35
CA THR A 22 -3.84 -7.76 -4.17
C THR A 22 -3.13 -7.45 -2.85
N GLN A 23 -1.85 -7.84 -2.72
CA GLN A 23 -1.06 -7.59 -1.52
C GLN A 23 -0.81 -6.09 -1.29
N LEU A 24 -0.53 -5.32 -2.35
CA LEU A 24 -0.37 -3.86 -2.25
C LEU A 24 -1.68 -3.23 -1.82
N ARG A 25 -2.80 -3.65 -2.42
CA ARG A 25 -4.14 -3.17 -2.11
C ARG A 25 -4.56 -3.41 -0.67
N ALA A 26 -4.11 -4.52 -0.07
CA ALA A 26 -4.36 -4.83 1.33
C ALA A 26 -3.51 -3.98 2.29
N LEU A 27 -2.34 -3.53 1.84
CA LEU A 27 -1.32 -2.89 2.68
C LEU A 27 -1.22 -1.37 2.54
N MET A 28 -1.61 -0.78 1.43
CA MET A 28 -1.43 0.66 1.18
C MET A 28 -2.71 1.46 1.38
N ASP A 29 -2.59 2.77 1.60
CA ASP A 29 -3.74 3.66 1.68
C ASP A 29 -4.30 3.95 0.28
N LEU A 30 -5.60 4.28 0.20
CA LEU A 30 -6.26 4.56 -1.09
C LEU A 30 -5.59 5.69 -1.90
N ASN A 31 -4.91 6.63 -1.24
CA ASN A 31 -4.22 7.74 -1.90
C ASN A 31 -2.84 7.36 -2.48
N ASP A 32 -2.42 6.11 -2.30
CA ASP A 32 -1.18 5.58 -2.85
C ASP A 32 -1.39 4.81 -4.16
N PHE A 33 -2.63 4.76 -4.65
CA PHE A 33 -3.00 4.17 -5.93
C PHE A 33 -3.36 5.25 -6.95
N PRO A 34 -3.31 4.93 -8.26
CA PRO A 34 -3.95 5.75 -9.29
C PRO A 34 -5.43 5.99 -8.95
N SER A 35 -5.94 7.16 -9.32
CA SER A 35 -7.38 7.42 -9.18
C SER A 35 -8.18 6.49 -10.10
N GLU A 36 -9.48 6.34 -9.82
CA GLU A 36 -10.38 5.46 -10.57
C GLU A 36 -10.32 5.67 -12.09
N ASP A 37 -10.23 6.93 -12.54
CA ASP A 37 -10.07 7.30 -13.96
C ASP A 37 -8.80 6.72 -14.63
N TYR A 38 -7.80 6.32 -13.85
CA TYR A 38 -6.52 5.74 -14.31
C TYR A 38 -6.36 4.26 -13.91
N SER A 39 -7.42 3.63 -13.41
CA SER A 39 -7.41 2.23 -12.97
C SER A 39 -7.86 1.23 -14.04
N ALA A 40 -8.14 1.69 -15.27
CA ALA A 40 -8.45 0.80 -16.38
C ALA A 40 -7.22 -0.06 -16.76
N PRO A 41 -7.39 -1.37 -17.07
CA PRO A 41 -6.27 -2.28 -17.31
C PRO A 41 -5.26 -1.78 -18.36
N GLU A 42 -5.74 -1.22 -19.46
CA GLU A 42 -4.91 -0.66 -20.54
C GLU A 42 -4.10 0.58 -20.09
N ILE A 43 -4.65 1.36 -19.17
CA ILE A 43 -3.96 2.51 -18.57
C ILE A 43 -2.90 2.01 -17.59
N LEU A 44 -3.22 1.02 -16.75
CA LEU A 44 -2.28 0.42 -15.80
C LEU A 44 -1.07 -0.19 -16.51
N ILE A 45 -1.25 -0.84 -17.67
CA ILE A 45 -0.14 -1.29 -18.52
C ILE A 45 0.80 -0.12 -18.85
N THR A 46 0.25 1.04 -19.23
CA THR A 46 1.04 2.23 -19.54
C THR A 46 1.71 2.81 -18.29
N LEU A 47 1.02 2.85 -17.14
CA LEU A 47 1.62 3.37 -15.91
C LEU A 47 2.76 2.47 -15.40
N ARG A 48 2.66 1.15 -15.57
CA ARG A 48 3.75 0.19 -15.27
C ARG A 48 5.01 0.51 -16.07
N THR A 49 4.90 0.84 -17.36
CA THR A 49 6.08 1.24 -18.16
C THR A 49 6.67 2.58 -17.71
N LEU A 50 5.89 3.42 -17.05
CA LEU A 50 6.31 4.69 -16.46
C LEU A 50 6.79 4.56 -15.00
N GLY A 51 6.84 3.35 -14.45
CA GLY A 51 7.41 3.08 -13.12
C GLY A 51 6.40 2.81 -12.00
N LEU A 52 5.12 2.57 -12.31
CA LEU A 52 4.13 2.14 -11.31
C LEU A 52 4.66 0.93 -10.51
N LYS A 53 4.65 1.02 -9.18
CA LYS A 53 5.23 0.00 -8.31
C LYS A 53 4.33 -1.23 -8.23
N THR A 54 4.88 -2.38 -8.56
CA THR A 54 4.19 -3.68 -8.52
C THR A 54 4.68 -4.58 -7.37
N ASN A 55 5.64 -4.12 -6.59
CA ASN A 55 6.21 -4.83 -5.45
C ASN A 55 6.42 -3.89 -4.26
N LEU A 56 6.65 -4.48 -3.09
CA LEU A 56 7.09 -3.76 -1.89
C LEU A 56 8.60 -3.96 -1.72
N THR A 57 9.30 -2.86 -1.46
CA THR A 57 10.69 -2.90 -0.97
C THR A 57 10.68 -3.03 0.54
N TRP A 58 11.82 -3.42 1.11
CA TRP A 58 11.98 -3.53 2.57
C TRP A 58 11.70 -2.21 3.30
N ASP A 59 12.14 -1.08 2.75
CA ASP A 59 11.88 0.23 3.35
C ASP A 59 10.37 0.52 3.45
N VAL A 60 9.61 0.18 2.40
CA VAL A 60 8.15 0.35 2.40
C VAL A 60 7.47 -0.58 3.40
N VAL A 61 7.97 -1.81 3.56
CA VAL A 61 7.49 -2.74 4.59
C VAL A 61 7.67 -2.15 5.99
N LEU A 62 8.83 -1.55 6.27
CA LEU A 62 9.09 -0.87 7.54
C LEU A 62 8.18 0.36 7.74
N ASP A 63 7.97 1.16 6.70
CA ASP A 63 7.06 2.30 6.74
C ASP A 63 5.62 1.86 7.01
N CYS A 64 5.17 0.76 6.39
CA CYS A 64 3.88 0.14 6.66
C CYS A 64 3.76 -0.28 8.13
N ALA A 65 4.77 -0.95 8.69
CA ALA A 65 4.78 -1.35 10.10
C ALA A 65 4.63 -0.14 11.05
N ARG A 66 5.40 0.93 10.80
CA ARG A 66 5.33 2.19 11.58
C ARG A 66 3.98 2.87 11.44
N SER A 67 3.40 2.89 10.23
CA SER A 67 2.08 3.44 9.97
C SER A 67 0.99 2.70 10.75
N ILE A 68 1.00 1.36 10.70
CA ILE A 68 0.05 0.50 11.43
C ILE A 68 0.18 0.70 12.94
N GLU A 69 1.41 0.78 13.45
CA GLU A 69 1.68 1.06 14.86
C GLU A 69 1.05 2.40 15.29
N SER A 70 1.31 3.47 14.54
CA SER A 70 0.73 4.80 14.81
C SER A 70 -0.80 4.76 14.81
N GLN A 71 -1.41 4.04 13.87
CA GLN A 71 -2.87 3.87 13.78
C GLN A 71 -3.46 3.12 14.99
N CYS A 72 -2.68 2.27 15.67
CA CYS A 72 -3.11 1.56 16.89
C CYS A 72 -3.08 2.45 18.13
N PHE A 73 -2.12 3.38 18.22
CA PHE A 73 -1.90 4.26 19.36
C PHE A 73 -2.74 5.54 19.33
N ASP A 74 -3.18 5.98 18.14
CA ASP A 74 -4.12 7.09 18.06
C ASP A 74 -5.41 6.78 18.84
N ASN A 75 -5.87 7.76 19.65
CA ASN A 75 -7.08 7.67 20.50
C ASN A 75 -8.40 7.62 19.70
N ASN A 76 -8.33 7.32 18.41
CA ASN A 76 -9.45 7.28 17.49
C ASN A 76 -10.30 6.01 17.66
N GLU A 77 -11.46 6.07 17.02
CA GLU A 77 -12.55 5.10 17.03
C GLU A 77 -12.07 3.64 16.92
N ARG A 78 -12.76 2.72 17.62
CA ARG A 78 -12.51 1.26 17.57
C ARG A 78 -12.30 0.72 16.16
N LYS A 79 -13.08 1.24 15.19
CA LYS A 79 -13.00 0.87 13.78
C LYS A 79 -11.60 1.06 13.18
N GLN A 80 -10.89 2.13 13.54
CA GLN A 80 -9.54 2.40 13.05
C GLN A 80 -8.54 1.36 13.58
N LYS A 81 -8.70 0.94 14.84
CA LYS A 81 -7.86 -0.10 15.45
C LYS A 81 -8.11 -1.47 14.83
N ASP A 82 -9.37 -1.79 14.52
CA ASP A 82 -9.71 -3.03 13.82
C ASP A 82 -9.10 -3.04 12.40
N LEU A 83 -9.16 -1.93 11.66
CA LEU A 83 -8.51 -1.80 10.36
C LEU A 83 -6.99 -1.94 10.46
N ALA A 84 -6.35 -1.30 11.44
CA ALA A 84 -4.91 -1.42 11.67
C ALA A 84 -4.52 -2.86 12.00
N LYS A 85 -5.35 -3.57 12.78
CA LYS A 85 -5.13 -4.99 13.10
C LYS A 85 -5.22 -5.88 11.86
N GLU A 86 -6.24 -5.71 11.02
CA GLU A 86 -6.33 -6.48 9.77
C GLU A 86 -5.16 -6.17 8.84
N ARG A 87 -4.79 -4.89 8.68
CA ARG A 87 -3.63 -4.47 7.90
C ARG A 87 -2.32 -5.07 8.44
N GLY A 88 -2.19 -5.20 9.77
CA GLY A 88 -1.07 -5.88 10.43
C GLY A 88 -0.99 -7.37 10.10
N LYS A 89 -2.13 -8.08 10.02
CA LYS A 89 -2.14 -9.49 9.60
C LYS A 89 -1.71 -9.65 8.15
N GLU A 90 -2.17 -8.77 7.27
CA GLU A 90 -1.75 -8.77 5.86
C GLU A 90 -0.24 -8.54 5.74
N LEU A 91 0.33 -7.67 6.57
CA LEU A 91 1.78 -7.40 6.56
C LEU A 91 2.57 -8.63 6.99
N LEU A 92 2.11 -9.33 8.03
CA LEU A 92 2.72 -10.58 8.48
C LEU A 92 2.58 -11.67 7.40
N SER A 93 1.42 -11.84 6.80
CA SER A 93 1.22 -12.81 5.71
C SER A 93 2.12 -12.52 4.50
N PHE A 94 2.35 -11.24 4.19
CA PHE A 94 3.28 -10.86 3.13
C PHE A 94 4.72 -11.25 3.49
N LEU A 95 5.15 -10.98 4.72
CA LEU A 95 6.49 -11.34 5.21
C LEU A 95 6.70 -12.85 5.23
N ASP A 96 5.68 -13.65 5.61
CA ASP A 96 5.75 -15.10 5.58
C ASP A 96 5.98 -15.63 4.15
N ILE A 97 5.31 -15.03 3.15
CA ILE A 97 5.48 -15.40 1.73
C ILE A 97 6.85 -14.97 1.19
N GLN A 98 7.36 -13.82 1.63
CA GLN A 98 8.61 -13.24 1.13
C GLN A 98 9.82 -13.51 2.03
N CYS A 99 9.69 -14.40 3.02
CA CYS A 99 10.69 -14.58 4.06
C CYS A 99 12.06 -14.99 3.50
N GLU A 100 12.10 -15.89 2.51
CA GLU A 100 13.34 -16.30 1.85
C GLU A 100 14.00 -15.17 1.06
N HIS A 101 13.20 -14.25 0.50
CA HIS A 101 13.72 -13.11 -0.25
C HIS A 101 14.34 -12.07 0.68
N PHE A 102 13.70 -11.78 1.81
CA PHE A 102 14.17 -10.76 2.76
C PHE A 102 15.20 -11.28 3.76
N PHE A 103 15.14 -12.56 4.10
CA PHE A 103 16.00 -13.18 5.11
C PHE A 103 16.66 -14.46 4.56
N PRO A 104 17.42 -14.37 3.46
CA PRO A 104 18.04 -15.55 2.85
C PRO A 104 18.93 -16.32 3.84
N ASP A 105 19.56 -15.63 4.79
CA ASP A 105 20.44 -16.25 5.80
C ASP A 105 19.69 -17.15 6.82
N LEU A 106 18.36 -17.05 6.90
CA LEU A 106 17.54 -17.91 7.76
C LEU A 106 17.12 -19.22 7.09
N PHE A 107 17.36 -19.37 5.78
CA PHE A 107 16.94 -20.52 4.99
C PHE A 107 18.16 -21.14 4.28
N PRO A 108 18.58 -22.36 4.67
CA PRO A 108 19.78 -23.02 4.12
C PRO A 108 19.62 -23.56 2.70
#